data_AF-Q7U4Q9-F1
#
_entry.id   AF-Q7U4Q9-F1
#
_cell.length_a   1.000
_cell.length_b   1.000
_cell.length_c   1.000
_cell.angle_alpha   90.00
_cell.angle_beta   90.00
_cell.angle_gamma   90.00
#
_symmetry.space_group_name_H-M   'P 1'
#
loop_
_entity.id
_entity.type
_entity.pdbx_description
1 polymer ?
#
loop_
_entity_poly.entity_id
_entity_poly.type
_entity_poly.pdbx_seq_one_letter_code
_entity_poly.pdbx_strand_id
1 'polypeptide(L)'
;MLRMNSPPINEFIQAVVYDHSIATGLKACKTDQDIVDYAASKGFIFSSSEWQLYLALDRKTLSDSELAKILVVPVEHWSWAFRKVALWRAMLMDGV
;
A
#
# COMPACT_ATOMS: atom_id res chain seq x y z
N MET A 1 -18.35 -18.41 0.93
CA MET A 1 -16.91 -18.11 1.03
C MET A 1 -16.64 -16.80 0.32
N LEU A 2 -16.35 -15.73 1.07
CA LEU A 2 -16.04 -14.43 0.47
C LEU A 2 -14.64 -14.49 -0.14
N ARG A 3 -14.52 -14.53 -1.47
CA ARG A 3 -13.28 -14.17 -2.17
C ARG A 3 -13.11 -12.65 -2.06
N MET A 4 -12.72 -12.17 -0.88
CA MET A 4 -12.43 -10.75 -0.66
C MET A 4 -10.96 -10.47 -0.98
N ASN A 5 -10.64 -10.68 -2.26
CA ASN A 5 -9.42 -10.29 -2.93
C ASN A 5 -9.87 -9.83 -4.32
N SER A 6 -10.23 -8.56 -4.48
CA SER A 6 -10.57 -8.07 -5.82
C SER A 6 -9.32 -8.23 -6.71
N PRO A 7 -9.44 -8.75 -7.94
CA PRO A 7 -8.28 -8.90 -8.82
C PRO A 7 -7.47 -7.60 -9.00
N PRO A 8 -8.10 -6.42 -9.21
CA PRO A 8 -7.37 -5.18 -9.47
C PRO A 8 -6.46 -4.71 -8.32
N ILE A 9 -6.90 -4.84 -7.06
CA ILE A 9 -6.07 -4.41 -5.93
C ILE A 9 -4.83 -5.30 -5.81
N ASN A 10 -4.99 -6.62 -5.95
CA ASN A 10 -3.85 -7.56 -5.86
C ASN A 10 -2.88 -7.38 -7.02
N GLU A 11 -3.39 -7.19 -8.23
CA GLU A 11 -2.56 -6.89 -9.40
C GLU A 11 -1.76 -5.59 -9.19
N PHE A 12 -2.38 -4.55 -8.65
CA PHE A 12 -1.67 -3.31 -8.30
C PHE A 12 -0.60 -3.52 -7.22
N ILE A 13 -0.93 -4.25 -6.14
CA ILE A 13 0.03 -4.59 -5.08
C ILE A 13 1.26 -5.29 -5.66
N GLN A 14 1.06 -6.27 -6.56
CA GLN A 14 2.15 -6.98 -7.23
C GLN A 14 2.89 -6.08 -8.22
N ALA A 15 2.18 -5.25 -8.97
CA ALA A 15 2.78 -4.34 -9.94
C ALA A 15 3.75 -3.35 -9.28
N VAL A 16 3.45 -2.85 -8.08
CA VAL A 16 4.39 -2.01 -7.30
C VAL A 16 5.69 -2.75 -6.96
N VAL A 17 5.66 -4.07 -6.77
CA VAL A 17 6.88 -4.87 -6.48
C VAL A 17 7.72 -5.07 -7.74
N TYR A 18 7.08 -5.37 -8.87
CA TYR A 18 7.77 -5.81 -10.09
C TYR A 18 8.04 -4.70 -11.09
N ASP A 19 7.29 -3.59 -11.04
CA ASP A 19 7.45 -2.43 -11.93
C ASP A 19 8.02 -1.23 -11.15
N HIS A 20 9.29 -0.94 -11.39
CA HIS A 20 10.00 0.17 -10.76
C HIS A 20 9.40 1.54 -11.08
N SER A 21 8.78 1.71 -12.25
CA SER A 21 8.09 2.94 -12.63
C SER A 21 6.86 3.15 -11.75
N ILE A 22 6.09 2.07 -11.54
CA ILE A 22 4.92 2.11 -10.65
C ILE A 22 5.35 2.41 -9.21
N ALA A 23 6.37 1.70 -8.71
CA ALA A 23 6.95 1.94 -7.38
C ALA A 23 7.43 3.39 -7.19
N THR A 24 8.08 3.95 -8.21
CA THR A 24 8.60 5.33 -8.13
C THR A 24 7.47 6.34 -8.05
N GLY A 25 6.40 6.20 -8.84
CA GLY A 25 5.25 7.11 -8.75
C GLY A 25 4.50 7.01 -7.41
N LEU A 26 4.53 5.84 -6.76
CA LEU A 26 3.93 5.65 -5.43
C LEU A 26 4.57 6.56 -4.36
N LYS A 27 5.86 6.93 -4.51
CA LYS A 27 6.58 7.82 -3.58
C LYS A 27 5.98 9.24 -3.51
N ALA A 28 5.22 9.65 -4.52
CA ALA A 28 4.58 10.96 -4.56
C ALA A 28 3.24 10.99 -3.81
N CYS A 29 2.66 9.83 -3.47
CA CYS A 29 1.39 9.72 -2.76
C CYS A 29 1.55 10.12 -1.29
N LYS A 30 0.65 10.98 -0.80
CA LYS A 30 0.62 11.50 0.58
C LYS A 30 -0.66 11.14 1.31
N THR A 31 -1.67 10.66 0.58
CA THR A 31 -2.93 10.18 1.15
C THR A 31 -3.29 8.80 0.62
N ASP A 32 -4.16 8.08 1.34
CA ASP A 32 -4.69 6.81 0.84
C ASP A 32 -5.50 7.02 -0.45
N GLN A 33 -6.12 8.20 -0.62
CA GLN A 33 -6.81 8.55 -1.85
C GLN A 33 -5.83 8.75 -3.01
N ASP A 34 -4.66 9.34 -2.78
CA ASP A 34 -3.63 9.50 -3.82
C ASP A 34 -3.19 8.12 -4.35
N ILE A 35 -3.09 7.11 -3.49
CA ILE A 35 -2.73 5.73 -3.88
C ILE A 35 -3.83 5.14 -4.78
N VAL A 36 -5.11 5.33 -4.40
CA VAL A 36 -6.26 4.86 -5.18
C VAL A 36 -6.32 5.55 -6.55
N ASP A 37 -6.17 6.87 -6.59
CA ASP A 37 -6.19 7.65 -7.82
C ASP A 37 -5.00 7.32 -8.73
N TYR A 38 -3.82 7.10 -8.12
CA TYR A 38 -2.63 6.68 -8.84
C TYR A 38 -2.80 5.28 -9.45
N ALA A 39 -3.32 4.32 -8.69
CA ALA A 39 -3.64 2.98 -9.19
C ALA A 39 -4.60 3.05 -10.38
N ALA A 40 -5.64 3.89 -10.28
CA ALA A 40 -6.59 4.11 -11.36
C ALA A 40 -5.92 4.69 -12.62
N SER A 41 -4.98 5.63 -12.46
CA SER A 41 -4.19 6.19 -13.57
C SER A 41 -3.31 5.14 -14.28
N LYS A 42 -3.03 4.01 -13.63
CA LYS A 42 -2.28 2.87 -14.18
C LYS A 42 -3.18 1.74 -14.69
N GLY A 43 -4.50 1.93 -14.63
CA GLY A 43 -5.49 0.95 -15.10
C GLY A 43 -5.97 -0.05 -14.05
N PHE A 44 -5.54 0.07 -12.80
CA PHE A 44 -6.01 -0.76 -11.70
C PHE A 44 -7.18 -0.07 -10.98
N ILE A 45 -8.40 -0.53 -11.24
CA ILE A 45 -9.61 0.12 -10.74
C ILE A 45 -10.11 -0.58 -9.48
N PHE A 46 -9.99 0.09 -8.34
CA PHE A 46 -10.62 -0.27 -7.07
C PHE A 46 -11.02 1.01 -6.30
N SER A 47 -12.01 0.89 -5.44
CA SER A 47 -12.53 1.99 -4.64
C SER A 47 -11.70 2.25 -3.37
N SER A 48 -11.82 3.44 -2.80
CA SER A 48 -11.22 3.77 -1.51
C SER A 48 -11.73 2.86 -0.39
N SER A 49 -12.98 2.41 -0.46
CA SER A 49 -13.54 1.44 0.50
C SER A 49 -12.85 0.07 0.40
N GLU A 50 -12.57 -0.42 -0.81
CA GLU A 50 -11.81 -1.66 -1.00
C GLU A 50 -10.38 -1.52 -0.50
N TRP A 51 -9.73 -0.37 -0.75
CA TRP A 51 -8.41 -0.06 -0.22
C TRP A 51 -8.40 -0.09 1.31
N GLN A 52 -9.31 0.63 1.97
CA GLN A 52 -9.38 0.67 3.44
C GLN A 52 -9.69 -0.70 4.04
N LEU A 53 -10.54 -1.50 3.40
CA LEU A 53 -10.80 -2.87 3.83
C LEU A 53 -9.53 -3.75 3.73
N TYR A 54 -8.78 -3.64 2.64
CA TYR A 54 -7.51 -4.34 2.46
C TYR A 54 -6.51 -3.98 3.55
N LEU A 55 -6.34 -2.67 3.83
CA LEU A 55 -5.48 -2.19 4.90
C LEU A 55 -5.93 -2.69 6.28
N ALA A 56 -7.23 -2.71 6.55
CA ALA A 56 -7.77 -3.19 7.81
C ALA A 56 -7.47 -4.70 8.02
N LEU A 57 -7.48 -5.49 6.96
CA LEU A 57 -7.10 -6.90 7.01
C LEU A 57 -5.60 -7.08 7.19
N ASP A 58 -4.78 -6.34 6.44
CA ASP A 58 -3.33 -6.34 6.56
C ASP A 58 -2.86 -5.97 7.98
N ARG A 59 -3.45 -4.93 8.59
CA ARG A 59 -3.11 -4.50 9.95
C ARG A 59 -3.40 -5.53 11.02
N LYS A 60 -4.35 -6.44 10.83
CA LYS A 60 -4.60 -7.54 11.78
C LYS A 60 -3.45 -8.55 11.85
N THR A 61 -2.54 -8.52 10.88
CA THR A 61 -1.36 -9.37 10.86
C THR A 61 -0.17 -8.76 11.61
N LEU A 62 -0.27 -7.49 12.00
CA LEU A 62 0.81 -6.75 12.67
C LEU A 62 0.63 -6.77 14.19
N SER A 63 1.75 -6.83 14.91
CA SER A 63 1.81 -6.52 16.33
C SER A 63 1.67 -5.01 16.58
N ASP A 64 1.30 -4.62 17.81
CA ASP A 64 1.20 -3.21 18.20
C ASP A 64 2.51 -2.44 18.00
N SER A 65 3.66 -3.10 18.23
CA SER A 65 4.99 -2.51 18.03
C SER A 65 5.27 -2.22 16.55
N GLU A 66 4.91 -3.12 15.65
CA GLU A 66 5.04 -2.91 14.20
C GLU A 66 4.11 -1.80 13.71
N LEU A 67 2.87 -1.78 14.22
CA LEU A 67 1.90 -0.75 13.88
C LEU A 67 2.39 0.64 14.32
N ALA A 68 2.94 0.77 15.53
CA ALA A 68 3.49 2.02 16.03
C ALA A 68 4.64 2.56 15.14
N LYS A 69 5.54 1.67 14.69
CA LYS A 69 6.64 2.02 13.76
C LYS A 69 6.13 2.50 12.40
N ILE A 70 5.01 1.96 11.92
CA ILE A 70 4.40 2.37 10.65
C ILE A 70 3.73 3.73 10.80
N LEU A 71 3.00 3.96 11.89
CA LEU A 71 2.18 5.16 12.09
C LEU A 71 2.99 6.43 12.39
N VAL A 72 4.22 6.30 12.90
CA VAL A 72 5.07 7.47 13.22
C VAL A 72 5.70 8.11 11.97
N VAL A 73 5.68 7.43 10.83
CA VAL A 73 6.32 7.92 9.61
C VAL A 73 5.45 9.02 8.96
N PRO A 74 5.98 10.24 8.77
CA PRO A 74 5.23 11.34 8.15
C PRO A 74 4.80 11.00 6.73
N VAL A 75 3.66 11.55 6.28
CA VAL A 75 3.14 11.33 4.93
C VAL A 75 4.05 11.89 3.84
N GLU A 76 4.91 12.83 4.19
CA GLU A 76 5.92 13.44 3.31
C GLU A 76 7.14 12.54 3.11
N HIS A 77 7.33 11.53 3.95
CA HIS A 77 8.44 10.60 3.80
C HIS A 77 8.18 9.64 2.64
N TRP A 78 9.16 9.49 1.74
CA TRP A 78 9.00 8.70 0.52
C TRP A 78 8.57 7.24 0.76
N SER A 79 8.90 6.67 1.93
CA SER A 79 8.55 5.29 2.30
C SER A 79 7.16 5.16 2.91
N TRP A 80 6.45 6.26 3.18
CA TRP A 80 5.14 6.24 3.83
C TRP A 80 4.15 5.29 3.13
N ALA A 81 4.02 5.42 1.81
CA ALA A 81 3.11 4.59 1.02
C ALA A 81 3.52 3.11 1.05
N PHE A 82 4.84 2.83 1.00
CA PHE A 82 5.38 1.47 1.07
C PHE A 82 5.09 0.78 2.41
N ARG A 83 4.70 1.53 3.45
CA ARG A 83 4.37 0.94 4.76
C ARG A 83 2.94 0.44 4.86
N LYS A 84 2.09 0.75 3.87
CA LYS A 84 0.65 0.49 3.92
C LYS A 84 0.30 -0.99 3.90
N VAL A 85 1.03 -1.80 3.14
CA VAL A 85 0.74 -3.24 2.98
C VAL A 85 1.98 -4.09 3.19
N ALA A 86 1.80 -5.34 3.64
CA ALA A 86 2.89 -6.24 4.00
C ALA A 86 3.91 -6.44 2.89
N LEU A 87 3.43 -6.64 1.66
CA LEU A 87 4.30 -6.92 0.54
C LEU A 87 5.23 -5.75 0.21
N TRP A 88 4.73 -4.52 0.33
CA TRP A 88 5.53 -3.32 0.11
C TRP A 88 6.47 -3.03 1.29
N ARG A 89 6.04 -3.33 2.53
CA ARG A 89 6.91 -3.23 3.71
C ARG A 89 8.14 -4.12 3.57
N ALA A 90 7.97 -5.31 3.01
CA ALA A 90 9.08 -6.23 2.74
C ALA A 90 10.10 -5.71 1.71
N MET A 91 9.76 -4.66 0.95
CA MET A 91 10.69 -3.98 0.03
C MET A 91 11.57 -2.95 0.73
N LEU A 92 11.25 -2.56 1.98
CA LEU A 92 12.03 -1.59 2.74
C LEU A 92 13.24 -2.31 3.37
N MET A 93 14.44 -1.76 3.19
CA MET A 93 15.64 -2.27 3.84
C MET A 93 15.62 -1.98 5.35
N ASP A 94 16.33 -2.80 6.13
CA ASP A 94 16.51 -2.57 7.57
C ASP A 94 17.10 -1.18 7.83
N GLY A 95 16.47 -0.43 8.74
CA GLY A 95 16.89 0.92 9.12
C GLY A 95 16.20 2.08 8.38
N VAL A 96 15.26 1.78 7.47
CA VAL A 96 14.35 2.77 6.85
C VAL A 96 13.13 3.03 7.74
#